data_AF-G8PLJ7-F1
#
_entry.id   AF-G8PLJ7-F1
#
_cell.length_a   1.000
_cell.length_b   1.000
_cell.length_c   1.000
_cell.angle_alpha   90.00
_cell.angle_beta   90.00
_cell.angle_gamma   90.00
#
_symmetry.space_group_name_H-M   'P 1'
#
loop_
_entity.id
_entity.type
_entity.pdbx_description
1 polymer ?
#
loop_
_entity_poly.entity_id
_entity_poly.type
_entity_poly.pdbx_seq_one_letter_code
_entity_poly.pdbx_strand_id
1 'polypeptide(L)'
;MDQSMRELGIGDEGVRKRVRIMVESFYGRTASYMEALENKDNAALFEAFMRNIYGQSGEAVAIKALVHYMHEAVEGLAALPTSEILAGDVKFVAPKTELIRESASNG
;
A
#
# COMPACT_ATOMS: atom_id res chain seq x y z
N MET A 1 -13.51 0.99 -10.69
CA MET A 1 -14.05 1.42 -9.38
C MET A 1 -15.49 1.91 -9.51
N ASP A 2 -15.79 2.91 -10.35
CA ASP A 2 -17.18 3.33 -10.61
C ASP A 2 -18.01 2.24 -11.31
N GLN A 3 -17.43 1.59 -12.33
CA GLN A 3 -18.02 0.45 -13.06
C GLN A 3 -18.45 -0.70 -12.13
N SER A 4 -17.56 -1.12 -11.23
CA SER A 4 -17.77 -2.21 -10.27
C SER A 4 -18.92 -1.95 -9.29
N MET A 5 -19.28 -0.67 -9.07
CA MET A 5 -20.33 -0.25 -8.14
C MET A 5 -21.69 -0.13 -8.83
N ARG A 6 -21.72 0.24 -10.10
CA ARG A 6 -22.95 0.23 -10.92
C ARG A 6 -23.44 -1.20 -11.19
N GLU A 7 -22.52 -2.14 -11.34
CA GLU A 7 -22.82 -3.57 -11.53
C GLU A 7 -23.45 -4.25 -10.29
N LEU A 8 -23.33 -3.64 -9.10
CA LEU A 8 -23.93 -4.12 -7.84
C LEU A 8 -25.36 -3.61 -7.58
N GLY A 9 -26.00 -2.94 -8.55
CA GLY A 9 -27.42 -2.55 -8.47
C GLY A 9 -27.73 -1.39 -7.53
N ILE A 10 -26.77 -0.50 -7.29
CA ILE A 10 -26.91 0.64 -6.35
C ILE A 10 -27.22 1.93 -7.14
N GLY A 11 -28.32 2.62 -6.79
CA GLY A 11 -28.70 3.90 -7.44
C GLY A 11 -27.74 5.07 -7.18
N ASP A 12 -27.80 6.10 -8.02
CA ASP A 12 -26.83 7.21 -8.10
C ASP A 12 -26.52 7.94 -6.78
N GLU A 13 -27.52 8.08 -5.90
CA GLU A 13 -27.37 8.69 -4.56
C GLU A 13 -26.45 7.84 -3.65
N GLY A 14 -26.63 6.51 -3.69
CA GLY A 14 -25.83 5.55 -2.93
C GLY A 14 -24.39 5.47 -3.44
N VAL A 15 -24.19 5.65 -4.76
CA VAL A 15 -22.87 5.69 -5.38
C VAL A 15 -22.07 6.89 -4.87
N ARG A 16 -22.65 8.10 -4.85
CA ARG A 16 -21.94 9.31 -4.34
C ARG A 16 -21.42 9.14 -2.93
N LYS A 17 -22.26 8.65 -2.00
CA LYS A 17 -21.87 8.44 -0.60
C LYS A 17 -20.75 7.40 -0.47
N ARG A 18 -20.82 6.30 -1.23
CA ARG A 18 -19.79 5.25 -1.21
C ARG A 18 -18.48 5.72 -1.81
N VAL A 19 -18.52 6.47 -2.91
CA VAL A 19 -17.34 7.11 -3.49
C VAL A 19 -16.69 8.05 -2.48
N ARG A 20 -17.47 8.86 -1.75
CA ARG A 20 -16.94 9.74 -0.71
C ARG A 20 -16.18 8.98 0.37
N ILE A 21 -16.79 7.93 0.94
CA ILE A 21 -16.17 7.09 1.97
C ILE A 21 -14.90 6.42 1.45
N MET A 22 -14.93 5.93 0.22
CA MET A 22 -13.79 5.30 -0.43
C MET A 22 -12.62 6.28 -0.63
N VAL A 23 -12.93 7.51 -1.04
CA VAL A 23 -11.94 8.59 -1.20
C VAL A 23 -11.36 9.01 0.15
N GLU A 24 -12.21 9.20 1.17
CA GLU A 24 -11.77 9.48 2.55
C GLU A 24 -10.85 8.37 3.08
N SER A 25 -11.22 7.11 2.87
CA SER A 25 -10.39 5.95 3.25
C SER A 25 -9.08 5.87 2.46
N PHE A 26 -9.09 6.20 1.17
CA PHE A 26 -7.88 6.25 0.36
C PHE A 26 -6.92 7.32 0.87
N TYR A 27 -7.37 8.57 1.00
CA TYR A 27 -6.52 9.67 1.46
C TYR A 27 -6.05 9.48 2.90
N GLY A 28 -6.90 8.99 3.80
CA GLY A 28 -6.51 8.70 5.18
C GLY A 28 -5.38 7.66 5.27
N ARG A 29 -5.42 6.62 4.43
CA ARG A 29 -4.35 5.62 4.36
C ARG A 29 -3.09 6.19 3.74
N THR A 30 -3.19 6.85 2.59
CA THR A 30 -2.05 7.44 1.89
C THR A 30 -1.32 8.47 2.75
N ALA A 31 -2.04 9.34 3.47
CA ALA A 31 -1.44 10.31 4.39
C ALA A 31 -0.58 9.62 5.47
N SER A 32 -1.09 8.56 6.10
CA SER A 32 -0.32 7.82 7.12
C SER A 32 0.94 7.15 6.57
N TYR A 33 0.92 6.72 5.30
CA TYR A 33 2.08 6.13 4.66
C TYR A 33 3.11 7.18 4.29
N MET A 34 2.68 8.31 3.72
CA MET A 34 3.56 9.42 3.35
C MET A 34 4.28 9.99 4.57
N GLU A 35 3.56 10.28 5.65
CA GLU A 35 4.15 10.80 6.88
C GLU A 35 5.19 9.84 7.47
N ALA A 36 4.90 8.54 7.49
CA ALA A 36 5.85 7.54 7.97
C ALA A 36 7.09 7.43 7.08
N LEU A 37 6.93 7.53 5.74
CA LEU A 37 8.05 7.51 4.79
C LEU A 37 8.93 8.76 4.91
N GLU A 38 8.31 9.95 4.98
CA GLU A 38 9.02 11.24 5.12
C GLU A 38 9.86 11.29 6.41
N ASN A 39 9.30 10.77 7.51
CA ASN A 39 9.98 10.71 8.80
C ASN A 39 10.91 9.49 8.95
N LYS A 40 10.98 8.61 7.94
CA LYS A 40 11.70 7.32 8.00
C LYS A 40 11.29 6.49 9.22
N ASP A 41 10.03 6.57 9.63
CA ASP A 41 9.47 5.88 10.77
C ASP A 41 8.88 4.52 10.36
N ASN A 42 9.73 3.50 10.47
CA ASN A 42 9.34 2.12 10.15
C ASN A 42 8.28 1.57 11.10
N ALA A 43 8.21 2.05 12.35
CA ALA A 43 7.21 1.60 13.30
C ALA A 43 5.83 2.17 12.93
N ALA A 44 5.76 3.46 12.60
CA ALA A 44 4.54 4.08 12.11
C ALA A 44 4.03 3.43 10.81
N LEU A 45 4.94 3.11 9.87
CA LEU A 45 4.57 2.43 8.63
C LEU A 45 4.08 0.99 8.88
N PHE A 46 4.73 0.27 9.80
CA PHE A 46 4.29 -1.07 10.24
C PHE A 46 2.87 -1.02 10.82
N GLU A 47 2.62 -0.12 11.77
CA GLU A 47 1.30 0.03 12.41
C GLU A 47 0.22 0.43 11.40
N ALA A 48 0.56 1.30 10.45
CA ALA A 48 -0.33 1.68 9.38
C ALA A 48 -0.71 0.47 8.51
N PHE A 49 0.24 -0.39 8.14
CA PHE A 49 -0.05 -1.62 7.38
C PHE A 49 -0.80 -2.67 8.19
N MET A 50 -0.44 -2.89 9.45
CA MET A 50 -1.15 -3.78 10.37
C MET A 50 -2.64 -3.40 10.42
N ARG A 51 -2.94 -2.10 10.58
CA ARG A 51 -4.30 -1.58 10.62
C ARG A 51 -5.00 -1.66 9.26
N ASN A 52 -4.37 -1.15 8.21
CA ASN A 52 -5.04 -0.81 6.96
C ASN A 52 -5.12 -1.98 5.96
N ILE A 53 -4.22 -2.96 6.06
CA ILE A 53 -4.14 -4.13 5.15
C ILE A 53 -4.61 -5.38 5.88
N TYR A 54 -4.15 -5.58 7.11
CA TYR A 54 -4.40 -6.82 7.86
C TYR A 54 -5.48 -6.70 8.94
N GLY A 55 -6.09 -5.53 9.13
CA GLY A 55 -7.15 -5.33 10.11
C GLY A 55 -6.76 -5.73 11.55
N GLN A 56 -5.51 -5.45 11.95
CA GLN A 56 -4.94 -5.80 13.27
C GLN A 56 -4.70 -7.30 13.51
N SER A 57 -4.65 -8.11 12.45
CA SER A 57 -4.49 -9.58 12.54
C SER A 57 -3.35 -10.15 11.70
N GLY A 58 -2.42 -9.30 11.23
CA GLY A 58 -1.35 -9.72 10.33
C GLY A 58 -0.15 -10.30 11.06
N GLU A 59 0.56 -11.23 10.41
CA GLU A 59 1.84 -11.72 10.92
C GLU A 59 2.91 -10.63 10.84
N ALA A 60 3.66 -10.45 11.94
CA ALA A 60 4.70 -9.42 12.00
C ALA A 60 5.77 -9.58 10.90
N VAL A 61 6.07 -10.81 10.48
CA VAL A 61 7.03 -11.06 9.39
C VAL A 61 6.53 -10.51 8.05
N ALA A 62 5.25 -10.76 7.71
CA ALA A 62 4.66 -10.29 6.47
C ALA A 62 4.60 -8.75 6.41
N ILE A 63 4.30 -8.11 7.55
CA ILE A 63 4.23 -6.65 7.64
C ILE A 63 5.63 -6.04 7.54
N LYS A 64 6.65 -6.63 8.20
CA LYS A 64 8.05 -6.19 8.06
C LYS A 64 8.54 -6.31 6.61
N ALA A 65 8.21 -7.41 5.92
CA ALA A 65 8.53 -7.56 4.51
C ALA A 65 7.85 -6.48 3.64
N LEU A 66 6.62 -6.08 3.99
CA LEU A 66 5.91 -5.01 3.29
C LEU A 66 6.51 -3.63 3.56
N VAL A 67 6.93 -3.34 4.80
CA VAL A 67 7.69 -2.12 5.16
C VAL A 67 8.97 -2.04 4.33
N HIS A 68 9.74 -3.13 4.28
CA HIS A 68 10.95 -3.19 3.46
C HIS A 68 10.63 -2.96 1.97
N TYR A 69 9.61 -3.63 1.43
CA TYR A 69 9.20 -3.45 0.04
C TYR A 69 8.81 -1.99 -0.28
N MET A 70 8.06 -1.33 0.62
CA MET A 70 7.63 0.05 0.39
C MET A 70 8.82 1.00 0.23
N HIS A 71 9.87 0.85 1.06
CA HIS A 71 11.09 1.66 0.92
C HIS A 71 11.79 1.42 -0.40
N GLU A 72 12.03 0.16 -0.78
CA GLU A 72 12.71 -0.16 -2.05
C GLU A 72 11.90 0.29 -3.26
N ALA A 73 10.57 0.22 -3.19
CA ALA A 73 9.70 0.72 -4.25
C ALA A 73 9.81 2.24 -4.39
N VAL A 74 9.81 2.98 -3.27
CA VAL A 74 9.96 4.44 -3.28
C VAL A 74 11.34 4.85 -3.79
N GLU A 75 12.40 4.19 -3.32
CA GLU A 75 13.77 4.44 -3.78
C GLU A 75 13.94 4.11 -5.26
N GLY A 76 13.40 2.97 -5.71
CA GLY A 76 13.42 2.56 -7.11
C GLY A 76 12.69 3.55 -8.01
N LEU A 77 11.49 4.01 -7.61
CA LEU A 77 10.74 5.02 -8.36
C LEU A 77 11.45 6.38 -8.38
N ALA A 78 12.06 6.80 -7.26
CA ALA A 78 12.81 8.05 -7.18
C ALA A 78 14.06 8.06 -8.07
N ALA A 79 14.62 6.88 -8.35
CA ALA A 79 15.76 6.71 -9.25
C ALA A 79 15.37 6.63 -10.75
N LEU A 80 14.09 6.48 -11.10
CA LEU A 80 13.66 6.38 -12.50
C LEU A 80 13.80 7.72 -13.23
N PRO A 81 14.38 7.74 -14.44
CA PRO A 81 14.37 8.93 -15.29
C PRO A 81 12.94 9.36 -15.62
N THR A 82 12.67 10.68 -15.59
CA THR A 82 11.37 11.23 -15.99
C THR A 82 10.93 10.79 -17.38
N SER A 83 11.87 10.58 -18.31
CA SER A 83 11.57 10.09 -19.66
C SER A 83 10.97 8.68 -19.66
N GLU A 84 11.40 7.79 -18.77
CA GLU A 84 10.85 6.44 -18.64
C GLU A 84 9.44 6.48 -18.04
N ILE A 85 9.23 7.36 -17.05
CA ILE A 85 7.90 7.59 -16.46
C ILE A 85 6.92 8.09 -17.53
N LEU A 86 7.34 9.06 -18.35
CA LEU A 86 6.52 9.62 -19.42
C LEU A 86 6.26 8.63 -20.57
N ALA A 87 7.18 7.69 -20.80
CA ALA A 87 7.02 6.60 -21.76
C ALA A 87 6.05 5.51 -21.25
N GLY A 88 5.68 5.54 -19.96
CA GLY A 88 4.86 4.49 -19.33
C GLY A 88 5.66 3.27 -18.88
N ASP A 89 6.99 3.32 -18.94
CA ASP A 89 7.91 2.24 -18.58
C ASP A 89 8.23 2.22 -17.08
N VAL A 90 7.18 2.27 -16.24
CA VAL A 90 7.34 2.24 -14.78
C VAL A 90 7.52 0.80 -14.32
N LYS A 91 8.69 0.49 -13.74
CA LYS A 91 9.00 -0.81 -13.14
C LYS A 91 9.10 -0.69 -11.63
N PHE A 92 8.43 -1.60 -10.95
CA PHE A 92 8.55 -1.76 -9.50
C PHE A 92 9.55 -2.87 -9.20
N VAL A 93 10.30 -2.69 -8.11
CA VAL A 93 11.15 -3.75 -7.55
C VAL A 93 10.32 -4.99 -7.20
N ALA A 94 10.90 -6.17 -7.27
CA ALA A 94 10.23 -7.37 -6.80
C ALA A 94 10.26 -7.42 -5.25
N PRO A 95 9.19 -7.90 -4.59
CA PRO A 95 9.23 -8.15 -3.15
C PRO A 95 10.27 -9.24 -2.82
N LYS A 96 11.08 -9.00 -1.79
CA LYS A 96 12.06 -9.97 -1.26
C LYS A 96 11.35 -11.08 -0.48
N THR A 97 10.98 -12.16 -1.18
CA THR A 97 10.24 -13.30 -0.60
C THR A 97 10.98 -14.05 0.50
N GLU A 98 12.30 -13.97 0.50
CA GLU A 98 13.21 -14.51 1.51
C GLU A 98 12.94 -13.95 2.91
N LEU A 99 12.52 -12.68 3.01
CA LEU A 99 12.19 -12.02 4.28
C LEU A 99 10.99 -12.67 5.00
N ILE A 100 10.17 -13.41 4.25
CA ILE A 100 8.99 -14.11 4.77
C ILE A 100 9.37 -15.55 5.19
N ARG A 101 10.33 -16.16 4.49
CA ARG A 101 10.67 -17.60 4.64
C ARG A 101 11.53 -17.92 5.86
N GLU A 102 12.37 -16.99 6.33
CA GLU A 102 13.30 -17.23 7.45
C GLU A 102 12.63 -17.51 8.81
N SER A 103 11.36 -17.18 8.99
CA SER A 103 10.65 -17.38 10.27
C SER A 103 9.85 -18.70 10.36
N ALA A 104 9.67 -19.40 9.24
CA ALA A 104 8.96 -20.69 9.21
C ALA A 104 9.87 -21.90 9.57
N SER A 105 11.18 -21.68 9.72
CA SER A 105 12.15 -22.77 9.93
C SER A 105 12.66 -22.90 11.37
N ASN A 106 12.19 -22.05 12.30
CA ASN A 106 12.56 -22.07 13.73
C ASN A 106 11.40 -22.52 14.65
N GLY A 107 10.47 -23.31 14.13
CA GLY A 107 9.36 -23.93 14.89
C GLY A 107 9.59 -25.41 15.14
#